data_AF-A0A4R1RBN3-F1
#
_entry.id   AF-A0A4R1RBN3-F1
#
_cell.length_a   1.000
_cell.length_b   1.000
_cell.length_c   1.000
_cell.angle_alpha   90.00
_cell.angle_beta   90.00
_cell.angle_gamma   90.00
#
_symmetry.space_group_name_H-M   'P 1'
#
loop_
_entity.id
_entity.type
_entity.pdbx_description
1 polymer ?
#
loop_
_entity_poly.entity_id
_entity_poly.type
_entity_poly.pdbx_seq_one_letter_code
_entity_poly.pdbx_strand_id
1 'polypeptide(L)'
;MKADPLRTAHGGFTDKTGVCRDFAHLAIALCRCMNIPARYCTGYLGYLGYLGCLGDIGVPADPNPMDFSAWFQVYLGGHWHTVDARHNKPRIGRILMATGRDATDVALSTAFGPTTLARFEVITKETQQG
;
A
#
# COMPACT_ATOMS: atom_id res chain seq x y z
N MET A 1 4.94 0.19 14.09
CA MET A 1 5.17 0.88 12.80
C MET A 1 5.29 2.37 13.08
N LYS A 2 6.18 3.11 12.39
CA LYS A 2 6.36 4.56 12.58
C LYS A 2 6.30 5.27 11.23
N ALA A 3 5.28 6.09 11.02
CA ALA A 3 5.15 6.91 9.82
C ALA A 3 6.14 8.09 9.86
N ASP A 4 6.68 8.44 8.70
CA ASP A 4 7.55 9.61 8.51
C ASP A 4 7.30 10.16 7.11
N PRO A 5 6.83 11.40 6.94
CA PRO A 5 6.47 11.93 5.62
C PRO A 5 7.66 12.01 4.64
N LEU A 6 8.90 12.09 5.13
CA LEU A 6 10.11 12.30 4.32
C LEU A 6 10.90 11.02 4.07
N ARG A 7 10.45 9.88 4.62
CA ARG A 7 11.18 8.62 4.47
C ARG A 7 11.21 8.16 3.01
N THR A 8 12.42 7.94 2.51
CA THR A 8 12.72 7.33 1.21
C THR A 8 13.02 5.83 1.37
N ALA A 9 13.21 5.12 0.26
CA ALA A 9 13.67 3.73 0.27
C ALA A 9 14.96 3.52 1.10
N HIS A 10 15.94 4.42 0.95
CA HIS A 10 17.19 4.35 1.71
C HIS A 10 16.94 4.58 3.22
N GLY A 11 16.08 5.54 3.58
CA GLY A 11 15.68 5.75 4.97
C GLY A 11 15.00 4.52 5.57
N GLY A 12 14.10 3.87 4.84
CA GLY A 12 13.46 2.63 5.28
C GLY A 12 14.44 1.47 5.48
N PHE A 13 15.47 1.36 4.62
CA PHE A 13 16.54 0.37 4.78
C PHE A 13 17.36 0.60 6.06
N THR A 14 17.75 1.84 6.30
CA THR A 14 18.58 2.22 7.45
C THR A 14 17.81 2.15 8.77
N ASP A 15 16.61 2.74 8.81
CA ASP A 15 15.79 2.83 10.02
C ASP A 15 15.18 1.49 10.43
N LYS A 16 15.01 0.56 9.47
CA LYS A 16 14.34 -0.74 9.66
C LYS A 16 12.93 -0.61 10.26
N THR A 17 12.27 0.52 10.01
CA THR A 17 10.90 0.80 10.44
C THR A 17 10.18 1.61 9.38
N GLY A 18 8.86 1.47 9.34
CA GLY A 18 8.03 2.19 8.38
C GLY A 18 6.59 1.70 8.37
N VAL A 19 5.83 2.22 7.41
CA VAL A 19 4.47 1.80 7.06
C VAL A 19 4.45 1.19 5.64
N CYS A 20 3.29 0.74 5.15
CA CYS A 20 3.15 0.07 3.84
C CYS A 20 3.85 0.80 2.69
N ARG A 21 3.73 2.13 2.62
CA ARG A 21 4.41 2.97 1.62
C ARG A 21 5.92 2.78 1.63
N ASP A 22 6.53 2.77 2.81
CA ASP A 22 7.99 2.72 2.99
C ASP A 22 8.52 1.34 2.56
N PHE A 23 7.83 0.26 2.95
CA PHE A 23 8.17 -1.10 2.51
C PHE A 23 8.02 -1.28 1.00
N ALA A 24 6.96 -0.72 0.40
CA ALA A 24 6.77 -0.76 -1.04
C ALA A 24 7.88 0.01 -1.78
N HIS A 25 8.26 1.20 -1.32
CA HIS A 25 9.39 1.96 -1.91
C HIS A 25 10.71 1.20 -1.81
N LEU A 26 11.02 0.63 -0.65
CA LEU A 26 12.24 -0.16 -0.47
C LEU A 26 12.26 -1.37 -1.40
N ALA A 27 11.16 -2.13 -1.48
CA ALA A 27 11.08 -3.30 -2.36
C ALA A 27 11.22 -2.92 -3.85
N ILE A 28 10.54 -1.84 -4.29
CA ILE A 28 10.68 -1.32 -5.66
C ILE A 28 12.13 -0.93 -5.96
N ALA A 29 12.80 -0.24 -5.04
CA ALA A 29 14.19 0.16 -5.21
C ALA A 29 15.10 -1.07 -5.37
N LEU A 30 14.95 -2.08 -4.51
CA LEU A 30 15.71 -3.33 -4.59
C LEU A 30 15.45 -4.09 -5.91
N CYS A 31 14.20 -4.18 -6.36
CA CYS A 31 13.87 -4.77 -7.66
C CYS A 31 14.55 -4.03 -8.81
N ARG A 32 14.49 -2.69 -8.81
CA ARG A 32 15.12 -1.87 -9.86
C ARG A 32 16.64 -1.99 -9.84
N CYS A 33 17.28 -2.12 -8.68
CA CYS A 33 18.73 -2.42 -8.57
C CYS A 33 19.10 -3.77 -9.22
N MET A 34 18.16 -4.71 -9.28
CA MET A 34 18.32 -6.01 -9.94
C MET A 34 17.84 -6.01 -11.40
N ASN A 35 17.64 -4.83 -12.01
CA ASN A 35 17.08 -4.65 -13.35
C ASN A 35 15.68 -5.24 -13.57
N ILE A 36 14.90 -5.41 -12.49
CA ILE A 36 13.51 -5.85 -12.57
C ILE A 36 12.61 -4.60 -12.60
N PRO A 37 11.83 -4.38 -13.68
CA PRO A 37 10.90 -3.25 -13.72
C PRO A 37 9.85 -3.44 -12.63
N ALA A 38 9.71 -2.43 -11.77
CA ALA A 38 8.76 -2.42 -10.67
C ALA A 38 8.01 -1.08 -10.62
N ARG A 39 6.73 -1.12 -10.25
CA ARG A 39 5.87 0.05 -10.09
C ARG A 39 5.15 0.04 -8.75
N TYR A 40 4.90 1.23 -8.22
CA TYR A 40 4.15 1.44 -7.00
C TYR A 40 2.66 1.38 -7.27
N CYS A 41 1.90 0.80 -6.34
CA CYS A 41 0.46 0.67 -6.41
C CYS A 41 -0.16 1.19 -5.11
N THR A 42 -1.26 1.93 -5.26
CA THR A 42 -2.10 2.33 -4.12
C THR A 42 -3.54 1.93 -4.38
N GLY A 43 -4.26 1.62 -3.30
CA GLY A 43 -5.66 1.32 -3.38
C GLY A 43 -6.24 0.79 -2.09
N TYR A 44 -7.42 0.19 -2.20
CA TYR A 44 -8.09 -0.42 -1.07
C TYR A 44 -7.62 -1.86 -0.89
N LEU A 45 -7.65 -2.29 0.36
CA LEU A 45 -7.50 -3.68 0.73
C LEU A 45 -8.81 -4.14 1.39
N GLY A 46 -9.50 -5.06 0.71
CA GLY A 46 -10.83 -5.54 1.09
C GLY A 46 -10.87 -6.29 2.41
N TYR A 47 -12.08 -6.61 2.87
CA TYR A 47 -12.38 -6.95 4.25
C TYR A 47 -13.29 -8.20 4.37
N LEU A 48 -12.99 -9.10 5.32
CA LEU A 48 -13.90 -10.13 5.84
C LEU A 48 -14.00 -10.02 7.38
N GLY A 49 -14.99 -9.32 7.91
CA GLY A 49 -15.27 -9.24 9.36
C GLY A 49 -16.47 -8.36 9.69
N TYR A 50 -16.80 -8.10 10.96
CA TYR A 50 -17.94 -7.22 11.34
C TYR A 50 -17.56 -5.91 12.10
N LEU A 51 -16.27 -5.64 12.36
CA LEU A 51 -15.77 -4.38 12.92
C LEU A 51 -14.66 -3.73 12.07
N GLY A 52 -15.05 -2.79 11.21
CA GLY A 52 -14.31 -1.64 10.62
C GLY A 52 -12.79 -1.48 10.70
N CYS A 53 -11.99 -2.52 10.53
CA CYS A 53 -10.56 -2.46 10.78
C CYS A 53 -9.70 -3.01 9.62
N LEU A 54 -8.41 -2.64 9.63
CA LEU A 54 -7.43 -2.83 8.54
C LEU A 54 -7.67 -4.08 7.72
N GLY A 55 -7.99 -3.85 6.44
CA GLY A 55 -8.50 -4.83 5.51
C GLY A 55 -7.56 -6.00 5.29
N ASP A 56 -8.17 -7.17 5.24
CA ASP A 56 -7.72 -8.32 4.48
C ASP A 56 -8.92 -9.30 4.37
N ILE A 57 -9.38 -9.61 3.15
CA ILE A 57 -10.35 -10.70 2.94
C ILE A 57 -9.66 -12.01 3.34
N GLY A 58 -10.20 -12.70 4.35
CA GLY A 58 -9.79 -14.04 4.77
C GLY A 58 -8.78 -14.03 5.91
N VAL A 59 -8.71 -12.94 6.68
CA VAL A 59 -7.75 -12.72 7.76
C VAL A 59 -8.50 -12.28 9.01
N PRO A 60 -8.03 -12.64 10.22
CA PRO A 60 -8.66 -12.19 11.45
C PRO A 60 -8.80 -10.67 11.50
N ALA A 61 -9.91 -10.18 12.06
CA ALA A 61 -10.14 -8.76 12.23
C ALA A 61 -9.01 -8.14 13.06
N ASP A 62 -8.36 -7.13 12.47
CA ASP A 62 -7.50 -6.20 13.18
C ASP A 62 -8.40 -5.25 14.03
N PRO A 63 -7.96 -4.62 15.13
CA PRO A 63 -8.71 -3.53 15.77
C PRO A 63 -8.34 -2.12 15.27
N ASN A 64 -7.35 -1.99 14.39
CA ASN A 64 -6.89 -0.70 13.86
C ASN A 64 -7.83 -0.18 12.75
N PRO A 65 -8.08 1.14 12.65
CA PRO A 65 -8.97 1.70 11.63
C PRO A 65 -8.50 1.37 10.21
N MET A 66 -9.46 1.19 9.30
CA MET A 66 -9.16 1.01 7.87
C MET A 66 -8.35 2.19 7.30
N ASP A 67 -7.43 1.86 6.40
CA ASP A 67 -6.58 2.82 5.70
C ASP A 67 -6.35 2.33 4.26
N PHE A 68 -5.89 3.22 3.39
CA PHE A 68 -5.39 2.82 2.09
C PHE A 68 -4.16 1.94 2.25
N SER A 69 -4.01 1.01 1.32
CA SER A 69 -2.86 0.14 1.25
C SER A 69 -1.95 0.54 0.11
N ALA A 70 -0.65 0.37 0.36
CA ALA A 70 0.39 0.49 -0.64
C ALA A 70 1.02 -0.88 -0.85
N TRP A 71 1.22 -1.25 -2.10
CA TRP A 71 1.95 -2.44 -2.51
C TRP A 71 2.72 -2.13 -3.79
N PHE A 72 3.34 -3.14 -4.40
CA PHE A 72 4.05 -2.95 -5.65
C PHE A 72 3.76 -4.06 -6.65
N GLN A 73 4.07 -3.79 -7.91
CA GLN A 73 4.03 -4.79 -8.96
C GLN A 73 5.38 -4.88 -9.65
N VAL A 74 5.77 -6.09 -10.03
CA VAL A 74 6.96 -6.36 -10.83
C VAL A 74 6.56 -6.86 -12.21
N TYR A 75 7.28 -6.45 -13.25
CA TYR A 75 7.03 -6.89 -14.61
C TYR A 75 7.91 -8.10 -14.92
N LEU A 76 7.28 -9.27 -15.05
CA LEU A 76 7.96 -10.54 -15.32
C LEU A 76 7.17 -11.33 -16.36
N GLY A 77 7.85 -11.80 -17.41
CA GLY A 77 7.25 -12.65 -18.43
C GLY A 77 6.08 -12.00 -19.18
N GLY A 78 6.12 -10.69 -19.43
CA GLY A 78 5.07 -9.98 -20.17
C GLY A 78 3.92 -9.43 -19.31
N HIS A 79 3.92 -9.71 -18.01
CA HIS A 79 2.81 -9.38 -17.11
C HIS A 79 3.27 -8.66 -15.83
N TRP A 80 2.37 -7.88 -15.25
CA TRP A 80 2.54 -7.28 -13.92
C TRP A 80 2.08 -8.25 -12.83
N HIS A 81 2.99 -8.60 -11.92
CA HIS A 81 2.73 -9.47 -10.78
C HIS A 81 2.65 -8.66 -9.50
N THR A 82 1.58 -8.84 -8.73
CA THR A 82 1.34 -8.13 -7.46
C THR A 82 2.14 -8.75 -6.33
N VAL A 83 2.90 -7.91 -5.63
CA VAL A 83 3.73 -8.29 -4.48
C VAL A 83 3.48 -7.30 -3.34
N ASP A 84 3.46 -7.80 -2.11
CA ASP A 84 3.32 -6.97 -0.91
C ASP A 84 4.47 -7.27 0.04
N ALA A 85 5.38 -6.31 0.23
CA ALA A 85 6.52 -6.45 1.12
C ALA A 85 6.16 -6.36 2.61
N ARG A 86 4.95 -5.90 2.95
CA ARG A 86 4.46 -5.81 4.34
C ARG A 86 4.02 -7.19 4.85
N HIS A 87 3.46 -8.02 3.98
CA HIS A 87 2.86 -9.30 4.37
C HIS A 87 3.54 -10.46 3.63
N ASN A 88 4.09 -11.41 4.38
CA ASN A 88 4.69 -12.62 3.79
C ASN A 88 3.65 -13.70 3.42
N LYS A 89 2.40 -13.30 3.15
CA LYS A 89 1.29 -14.19 2.79
C LYS A 89 0.45 -13.51 1.69
N PRO A 90 0.01 -14.25 0.65
CA PRO A 90 -0.90 -13.71 -0.35
C PRO A 90 -2.18 -13.15 0.28
N ARG A 91 -2.64 -12.02 -0.23
CA ARG A 91 -3.86 -11.34 0.20
C ARG A 91 -4.78 -11.14 -1.00
N ILE A 92 -6.07 -11.35 -0.81
CA ILE A 92 -7.11 -11.15 -1.82
C ILE A 92 -7.92 -9.89 -1.52
N GLY A 93 -8.72 -9.43 -2.49
CA GLY A 93 -9.55 -8.23 -2.33
C GLY A 93 -8.84 -6.89 -2.51
N ARG A 94 -7.71 -6.85 -3.25
CA ARG A 94 -7.07 -5.58 -3.62
C ARG A 94 -7.88 -4.87 -4.70
N ILE A 95 -8.30 -3.65 -4.41
CA ILE A 95 -8.92 -2.76 -5.41
C ILE A 95 -7.88 -1.72 -5.76
N LEU A 96 -7.25 -1.90 -6.92
CA LEU A 96 -6.23 -0.99 -7.43
C LEU A 96 -6.87 0.36 -7.79
N MET A 97 -6.34 1.44 -7.22
CA MET A 97 -6.76 2.81 -7.58
C MET A 97 -5.81 3.44 -8.59
N ALA A 98 -4.51 3.36 -8.33
CA ALA A 98 -3.51 4.01 -9.17
C ALA A 98 -2.17 3.29 -9.13
N THR A 99 -1.39 3.45 -10.20
CA THR A 99 -0.01 2.98 -10.30
C THR A 99 0.92 4.08 -10.79
N GLY A 100 2.15 4.11 -10.26
CA GLY A 100 3.17 5.08 -10.65
C GLY A 100 4.58 4.57 -10.38
N ARG A 101 5.59 5.41 -10.58
CA ARG A 101 6.98 5.05 -10.27
C ARG A 101 7.21 4.93 -8.78
N ASP A 102 6.57 5.79 -7.99
CA ASP A 102 6.57 5.80 -6.53
C ASP A 102 5.32 6.55 -6.02
N ALA A 103 5.32 6.98 -4.76
CA ALA A 103 4.16 7.60 -4.13
C ALA A 103 3.90 9.05 -4.59
N THR A 104 4.87 9.73 -5.21
CA THR A 104 4.67 11.09 -5.72
C THR A 104 3.77 11.10 -6.95
N ASP A 105 3.83 10.04 -7.77
CA ASP A 105 2.98 9.89 -8.96
C ASP A 105 1.53 9.53 -8.58
N VAL A 106 1.29 9.01 -7.37
CA VAL A 106 -0.02 8.50 -6.93
C VAL A 106 -0.37 8.88 -5.48
N ALA A 107 -0.02 10.11 -5.09
CA ALA A 107 -0.38 10.63 -3.78
C ALA A 107 -1.91 10.69 -3.62
N LEU A 108 -2.43 10.30 -2.44
CA LEU A 108 -3.87 10.36 -2.16
C LEU A 108 -4.42 11.79 -2.26
N SER A 109 -3.64 12.75 -1.78
CA SER A 109 -3.92 14.17 -1.90
C SER A 109 -2.60 14.92 -1.99
N THR A 110 -2.53 15.91 -2.87
CA THR A 110 -1.41 16.84 -2.99
C THR A 110 -1.93 18.23 -2.68
N ALA A 111 -1.41 18.85 -1.61
CA ALA A 111 -1.82 20.19 -1.19
C ALA A 111 -0.75 21.22 -1.58
N PHE A 112 -1.19 22.36 -2.12
CA PHE A 112 -0.33 23.49 -2.46
C PHE A 112 -0.70 24.66 -1.54
N GLY A 113 0.10 24.85 -0.48
CA GLY A 113 -0.16 25.84 0.57
C GLY A 113 -0.63 25.21 1.90
N PRO A 114 -0.81 26.02 2.96
CA PRO A 114 -1.20 25.52 4.27
C PRO A 114 -2.56 24.81 4.22
N THR A 115 -2.58 23.53 4.56
CA THR A 115 -3.79 22.71 4.57
C THR A 115 -3.78 21.81 5.80
N THR A 116 -4.94 21.70 6.47
CA THR A 116 -5.11 20.80 7.62
C THR A 116 -6.09 19.69 7.23
N LEU A 117 -5.68 18.43 7.40
CA LEU A 117 -6.55 17.28 7.24
C LEU A 117 -7.57 17.25 8.39
N ALA A 118 -8.82 17.63 8.11
CA ALA A 118 -9.86 17.70 9.13
C ALA A 118 -10.47 16.32 9.49
N ARG A 119 -10.60 15.44 8.50
CA ARG A 119 -11.15 14.09 8.66
C ARG A 119 -10.55 13.17 7.60
N PHE A 120 -10.30 11.92 7.97
CA PHE A 120 -9.83 10.89 7.07
C PHE A 120 -10.49 9.56 7.44
N GLU A 121 -11.25 9.00 6.51
CA GLU A 121 -12.03 7.79 6.71
C GLU A 121 -11.99 6.97 5.42
N VAL A 122 -11.58 5.71 5.55
CA VAL A 122 -11.49 4.76 4.45
C VAL A 122 -12.46 3.63 4.75
N ILE A 123 -13.34 3.30 3.79
CA ILE A 123 -14.36 2.27 3.96
C ILE A 123 -14.30 1.33 2.77
N THR A 124 -14.16 0.03 3.03
CA THR A 124 -14.33 -1.03 2.03
C THR A 124 -15.28 -2.08 2.58
N LYS A 125 -16.27 -2.49 1.79
CA LYS A 125 -17.24 -3.52 2.15
C LYS A 125 -17.24 -4.60 1.08
N GLU A 126 -17.25 -5.85 1.51
CA GLU A 126 -17.56 -6.96 0.62
C GLU A 126 -19.04 -6.89 0.22
N THR A 127 -19.32 -7.13 -1.05
CA THR A 127 -20.69 -7.26 -1.57
C THR A 127 -20.98 -8.74 -1.78
N GLN A 128 -22.11 -9.23 -1.26
CA GLN A 128 -22.61 -10.54 -1.68
C GLN A 128 -22.97 -10.44 -3.17
N GLN A 129 -22.26 -11.16 -4.03
CA GLN A 129 -22.70 -11.37 -5.40
C GLN A 129 -24.02 -12.15 -5.35
N GLY A 130 -25.07 -11.59 -5.94
CA GLY A 130 -26.35 -12.28 -6.16
C GLY A 130 -26.24 -13.36 -7.22
#